data_AF-A0AAE0TZ35-F1
#
_entry.id   AF-A0AAE0TZ35-F1
#
_cell.length_a   1.000
_cell.length_b   1.000
_cell.length_c   1.000
_cell.angle_alpha   90.00
_cell.angle_beta   90.00
_cell.angle_gamma   90.00
#
_symmetry.space_group_name_H-M   'P 1'
#
loop_
_entity.id
_entity.type
_entity.pdbx_description
1 polymer ?
#
loop_
_entity_poly.entity_id
_entity_poly.type
_entity_poly.pdbx_seq_one_letter_code
_entity_poly.pdbx_strand_id
1 'polypeptide(L)'
;MDYEKPEALNPQVFGHQSPQPDGDDTLAGFDEPVPPGDRRELRGESLWRTLNERHINMIAFSGTIGNGLFLGSGRSIASAGPGGAVVCYLLMGTVISSVISCLGEMTALMPVNAPVMEFPRRFLSRGIGFAVGWMFAYAVLAADQLVAVSNAVKFRYDDGTTFLNWEVGEKVDNAVWITVFLILVILINMFPVRVFGELEYVFGCFKIIFIIMLIVLMLVISTMEPRANAYYKQPISTRYWNAPYSFFNPVYHVKDEDLQIRRTITGSVGTLLGVWTTFTNVLFSYVGMDIVAATAAESRALADVESMKMAARKINLRIITLYSLAVMTASFVVPMDHPFINGQGQSVGAHSVFIIAVVEAGMPAAAHFFNAVFVFSAFTCAINAMYIASRVLHTLALRGQTGPEFITRRLRQCRSGVPVRSVLVTGGIMMVGYMGRSGSPGARLDELANNCTVSCLVVYATICATYLYFFKSLEDAKLYANTSESQAASYDRDNQLYPYKSHGQWLKACYGMVTCVVLLLFNGVAAFVETPFNIRRFVSAYISIPVFLLLILGYNLRKHGTNFSEWGPDKSGDLSNTVQASNTKRKGRLEFPDDGITRENWSTFVRWIWEWTK
;
A
#
# COMPACT_ATOMS: atom_id res chain seq x y z
N MET A 1 9.65 -7.29 -33.70
CA MET A 1 10.63 -6.70 -32.76
C MET A 1 11.04 -7.80 -31.81
N ASP A 2 12.18 -8.42 -32.11
CA ASP A 2 12.76 -9.48 -31.30
C ASP A 2 13.31 -8.87 -30.01
N TYR A 3 12.56 -9.04 -28.92
CA TYR A 3 13.01 -8.64 -27.60
C TYR A 3 14.03 -9.66 -27.10
N GLU A 4 15.31 -9.28 -27.08
CA GLU A 4 16.34 -10.01 -26.34
C GLU A 4 15.88 -10.22 -24.90
N LYS A 5 15.81 -11.50 -24.49
CA LYS A 5 15.49 -11.87 -23.11
C LYS A 5 16.63 -11.36 -22.22
N PRO A 6 16.35 -10.52 -21.20
CA PRO A 6 17.37 -10.16 -20.23
C PRO A 6 17.76 -11.42 -19.45
N GLU A 7 19.06 -11.74 -19.43
CA GLU A 7 19.61 -12.86 -18.69
C GLU A 7 19.19 -12.78 -17.22
N ALA A 8 18.65 -13.87 -16.70
CA ALA A 8 18.44 -14.04 -15.28
C ALA A 8 19.83 -14.12 -14.63
N LEU A 9 20.24 -13.04 -13.95
CA LEU A 9 21.33 -13.11 -12.98
C LEU A 9 20.91 -14.12 -11.92
N ASN A 10 21.45 -15.34 -12.03
CA ASN A 10 21.38 -16.31 -10.96
C ASN A 10 21.95 -15.64 -9.70
N PRO A 11 21.22 -15.60 -8.57
CA PRO A 11 21.92 -15.39 -7.30
C PRO A 11 23.00 -16.48 -7.26
N GLN A 12 24.23 -16.12 -6.89
CA GLN A 12 25.30 -17.10 -6.71
C GLN A 12 24.87 -18.05 -5.59
N VAL A 13 24.16 -19.12 -5.97
CA VAL A 13 23.91 -20.27 -5.12
C VAL A 13 25.22 -21.04 -5.14
N PHE A 14 26.08 -20.78 -4.17
CA PHE A 14 27.22 -21.65 -3.92
C PHE A 14 26.68 -22.95 -3.32
N GLY A 15 26.40 -23.93 -4.20
CA GLY A 15 26.01 -25.29 -3.85
C GLY A 15 26.87 -26.28 -4.61
N HIS A 16 27.48 -27.21 -3.87
CA HIS A 16 28.36 -28.28 -4.32
C HIS A 16 27.83 -29.04 -5.56
N GLN A 17 28.65 -29.18 -6.61
CA GLN A 17 28.51 -30.27 -7.58
C GLN A 17 29.22 -31.50 -7.02
N SER A 18 28.46 -32.55 -6.68
CA SER A 18 28.98 -33.91 -6.52
C SER A 18 28.75 -34.67 -7.83
N PRO A 19 29.67 -35.53 -8.30
CA PRO A 19 29.48 -36.27 -9.54
C PRO A 19 28.44 -37.39 -9.36
N GLN A 20 27.46 -37.46 -10.26
CA GLN A 20 26.56 -38.61 -10.41
C GLN A 20 27.29 -39.78 -11.11
N PRO A 21 27.07 -41.04 -10.69
CA PRO A 21 27.28 -42.20 -11.56
C PRO A 21 25.97 -42.58 -12.27
N ASP A 22 26.10 -42.99 -13.53
CA ASP A 22 25.05 -43.50 -14.41
C ASP A 22 24.46 -44.84 -13.92
N GLY A 23 23.17 -45.06 -14.16
CA GLY A 23 22.53 -46.39 -14.01
C GLY A 23 21.00 -46.37 -14.15
N ASP A 24 20.50 -47.01 -15.22
CA ASP A 24 19.11 -47.44 -15.44
C ASP A 24 18.65 -48.44 -14.36
N ASP A 25 17.42 -48.32 -13.85
CA ASP A 25 16.33 -49.32 -14.00
C ASP A 25 15.11 -49.02 -13.11
N THR A 26 13.96 -49.49 -13.59
CA THR A 26 12.57 -49.37 -13.12
C THR A 26 12.30 -49.72 -11.64
N LEU A 27 11.31 -49.05 -11.01
CA LEU A 27 10.26 -49.64 -10.15
C LEU A 27 9.21 -48.60 -9.70
N ALA A 28 7.95 -49.02 -9.62
CA ALA A 28 6.81 -48.23 -9.18
C ALA A 28 6.68 -48.19 -7.63
N GLY A 29 6.30 -47.03 -7.07
CA GLY A 29 5.80 -46.92 -5.69
C GLY A 29 6.44 -45.79 -4.88
N PHE A 30 5.57 -44.98 -4.24
CA PHE A 30 5.81 -43.92 -3.26
C PHE A 30 6.29 -42.56 -3.79
N ASP A 31 5.38 -41.58 -3.78
CA ASP A 31 5.67 -40.14 -3.90
C ASP A 31 6.50 -39.68 -2.68
N GLU A 32 7.83 -39.74 -2.79
CA GLU A 32 8.72 -39.01 -1.90
C GLU A 32 8.66 -37.49 -2.16
N PRO A 33 8.70 -36.65 -1.12
CA PRO A 33 8.78 -35.21 -1.29
C PRO A 33 10.15 -34.83 -1.89
N VAL A 34 10.13 -34.37 -3.15
CA VAL A 34 11.30 -33.86 -3.87
C VAL A 34 12.10 -32.87 -2.99
N PRO A 35 13.43 -33.06 -2.84
CA PRO A 35 14.26 -32.20 -2.00
C PRO A 35 14.29 -30.74 -2.49
N PRO A 36 14.54 -29.74 -1.62
CA PRO A 36 14.27 -28.33 -1.90
C PRO A 36 15.19 -27.65 -2.94
N GLY A 37 16.15 -28.37 -3.53
CA GLY A 37 17.21 -27.79 -4.37
C GLY A 37 16.91 -27.71 -5.87
N ASP A 38 15.87 -28.39 -6.36
CA ASP A 38 15.78 -28.70 -7.79
C ASP A 38 14.48 -28.23 -8.48
N ARG A 39 14.00 -27.03 -8.11
CA ARG A 39 13.03 -26.33 -8.98
C ARG A 39 13.76 -25.72 -10.16
N ARG A 40 14.06 -26.53 -11.18
CA ARG A 40 14.20 -26.01 -12.55
C ARG A 40 12.94 -25.20 -12.83
N GLU A 41 13.03 -23.87 -12.81
CA GLU A 41 11.93 -23.01 -13.23
C GLU A 41 11.49 -23.48 -14.63
N LEU A 42 10.27 -24.03 -14.72
CA LEU A 42 9.74 -24.50 -15.99
C LEU A 42 9.74 -23.32 -16.96
N ARG A 43 10.37 -23.50 -18.14
CA ARG A 43 10.51 -22.47 -19.17
C ARG A 43 9.16 -21.76 -19.38
N GLY A 44 9.07 -20.49 -18.97
CA GLY A 44 7.87 -19.65 -19.16
C GLY A 44 7.01 -19.42 -17.93
N GLU A 45 7.41 -19.87 -16.73
CA GLU A 45 6.69 -19.58 -15.47
C GLU A 45 7.34 -18.47 -14.63
N SER A 46 8.53 -17.98 -14.99
CA SER A 46 9.25 -16.97 -14.22
C SER A 46 9.00 -15.53 -14.68
N LEU A 47 8.92 -14.63 -13.69
CA LEU A 47 8.82 -13.18 -13.87
C LEU A 47 10.19 -12.61 -14.24
N TRP A 48 10.22 -11.60 -15.11
CA TRP A 48 11.48 -11.00 -15.55
C TRP A 48 12.03 -9.98 -14.55
N ARG A 49 13.30 -10.16 -14.16
CA ARG A 49 14.01 -9.28 -13.23
C ARG A 49 14.67 -8.11 -13.94
N THR A 50 13.88 -7.08 -14.26
CA THR A 50 14.32 -5.96 -15.11
C THR A 50 14.19 -4.59 -14.47
N LEU A 51 13.57 -4.49 -13.29
CA LEU A 51 13.38 -3.20 -12.63
C LEU A 51 14.67 -2.70 -11.99
N ASN A 52 14.94 -1.40 -12.16
CA ASN A 52 16.03 -0.71 -11.47
C ASN A 52 15.53 -0.12 -10.15
N GLU A 53 16.44 0.25 -9.25
CA GLU A 53 16.11 0.88 -7.95
C GLU A 53 15.18 2.10 -8.11
N ARG A 54 15.41 2.94 -9.13
CA ARG A 54 14.55 4.09 -9.43
C ARG A 54 13.10 3.71 -9.73
N HIS A 55 12.88 2.57 -10.40
CA HIS A 55 11.54 2.10 -10.74
C HIS A 55 10.84 1.58 -9.50
N ILE A 56 11.53 0.80 -8.66
CA ILE A 56 10.98 0.26 -7.41
C ILE A 56 10.52 1.39 -6.47
N ASN A 57 11.38 2.39 -6.28
CA ASN A 57 11.07 3.55 -5.45
C ASN A 57 9.87 4.34 -5.98
N MET A 58 9.81 4.57 -7.30
CA MET A 58 8.70 5.33 -7.88
C MET A 58 7.40 4.52 -7.98
N ILE A 59 7.43 3.22 -8.27
CA ILE A 59 6.24 2.37 -8.29
C ILE A 59 5.59 2.34 -6.91
N ALA A 60 6.39 2.13 -5.86
CA ALA A 60 5.86 2.07 -4.51
C ALA A 60 5.33 3.46 -4.05
N PHE A 61 6.03 4.54 -4.41
CA PHE A 61 5.56 5.91 -4.13
C PHE A 61 4.26 6.23 -4.89
N SER A 62 4.24 5.98 -6.20
CA SER A 62 3.08 6.22 -7.09
C SER A 62 1.86 5.41 -6.66
N GLY A 63 2.06 4.19 -6.19
CA GLY A 63 0.98 3.31 -5.73
C GLY A 63 0.38 3.71 -4.38
N THR A 64 1.15 4.38 -3.51
CA THR A 64 0.60 4.89 -2.24
C THR A 64 -0.09 6.24 -2.41
N ILE A 65 0.45 7.14 -3.24
CA ILE A 65 -0.15 8.47 -3.47
C ILE A 65 -1.38 8.35 -4.34
N GLY A 66 -2.54 8.40 -3.70
CA GLY A 66 -3.82 8.23 -4.37
C GLY A 66 -4.95 9.01 -3.73
N ASN A 67 -6.15 8.50 -3.98
CA ASN A 67 -7.40 9.09 -3.56
C ASN A 67 -7.49 9.35 -2.04
N GLY A 68 -6.89 8.49 -1.21
CA GLY A 68 -6.95 8.63 0.24
C GLY A 68 -6.42 9.98 0.76
N LEU A 69 -5.30 10.48 0.22
CA LEU A 69 -4.80 11.80 0.62
C LEU A 69 -5.70 12.92 0.06
N PHE A 70 -6.01 12.87 -1.23
CA PHE A 70 -6.66 13.99 -1.92
C PHE A 70 -8.12 14.18 -1.57
N LEU A 71 -8.89 13.11 -1.44
CA LEU A 71 -10.31 13.17 -1.09
C LEU A 71 -10.56 12.82 0.39
N GLY A 72 -9.71 11.99 1.00
CA GLY A 72 -9.85 11.62 2.42
C GLY A 72 -9.42 12.72 3.40
N SER A 73 -8.48 13.61 3.05
CA SER A 73 -8.01 14.67 3.96
C SER A 73 -9.11 15.62 4.42
N GLY A 74 -10.11 15.91 3.59
CA GLY A 74 -11.26 16.74 4.00
C GLY A 74 -12.09 16.10 5.10
N ARG A 75 -12.32 14.78 5.04
CA ARG A 75 -12.99 14.04 6.11
C ARG A 75 -12.15 13.99 7.37
N SER A 76 -10.83 13.83 7.24
CA SER A 76 -9.92 13.89 8.39
C SER A 76 -9.98 15.23 9.12
N ILE A 77 -10.00 16.35 8.39
CA ILE A 77 -10.10 17.69 8.97
C ILE A 77 -11.48 17.93 9.59
N ALA A 78 -12.56 17.51 8.90
CA ALA A 78 -13.92 17.62 9.44
C ALA A 78 -14.11 16.81 10.73
N SER A 79 -13.57 15.59 10.81
CA SER A 79 -13.78 14.69 11.94
C SER A 79 -12.86 14.98 13.14
N ALA A 80 -11.54 15.05 12.95
CA ALA A 80 -10.59 15.26 14.07
C ALA A 80 -10.30 16.73 14.36
N GLY A 81 -10.68 17.64 13.47
CA GLY A 81 -10.24 19.02 13.49
C GLY A 81 -8.88 19.22 12.78
N PRO A 82 -8.49 20.48 12.55
CA PRO A 82 -7.35 20.82 11.70
C PRO A 82 -5.99 20.41 12.28
N GLY A 83 -5.81 20.53 13.60
CA GLY A 83 -4.60 20.03 14.28
C GLY A 83 -4.65 18.52 14.54
N GLY A 84 -5.83 18.02 14.93
CA GLY A 84 -6.07 16.59 15.15
C GLY A 84 -5.78 15.74 13.91
N ALA A 85 -6.16 16.21 12.71
CA ALA A 85 -5.83 15.55 11.46
C ALA A 85 -4.33 15.39 11.25
N VAL A 86 -3.53 16.44 11.46
CA VAL A 86 -2.06 16.40 11.30
C VAL A 86 -1.43 15.37 12.23
N VAL A 87 -1.84 15.37 13.50
CA VAL A 87 -1.39 14.39 14.50
C VAL A 87 -1.74 12.96 14.06
N CYS A 88 -2.94 12.73 13.54
CA CYS A 88 -3.36 11.43 13.03
C CYS A 88 -2.48 10.95 11.87
N TYR A 89 -2.18 11.83 10.90
CA TYR A 89 -1.30 11.50 9.77
C TYR A 89 0.14 11.15 10.22
N LEU A 90 0.69 11.88 11.21
CA LEU A 90 2.02 11.60 11.76
C LEU A 90 2.05 10.26 12.51
N LEU A 91 1.11 10.05 13.43
CA LEU A 91 1.05 8.83 14.25
C LEU A 91 0.74 7.59 13.42
N MET A 92 -0.20 7.66 12.47
CA MET A 92 -0.45 6.53 11.58
C MET A 92 0.75 6.24 10.69
N GLY A 93 1.48 7.29 10.28
CA GLY A 93 2.75 7.15 9.58
C GLY A 93 3.77 6.29 10.34
N THR A 94 3.89 6.47 11.66
CA THR A 94 4.82 5.63 12.47
C THR A 94 4.36 4.18 12.56
N VAL A 95 3.04 3.93 12.66
CA VAL A 95 2.46 2.58 12.64
C VAL A 95 2.81 1.88 11.34
N ILE A 96 2.53 2.49 10.18
CA ILE A 96 2.79 1.81 8.91
C ILE A 96 4.29 1.72 8.61
N SER A 97 5.09 2.71 9.02
CA SER A 97 6.55 2.61 8.98
C SER A 97 7.08 1.41 9.76
N SER A 98 6.45 1.05 10.89
CA SER A 98 6.80 -0.15 11.65
C SER A 98 6.53 -1.44 10.86
N VAL A 99 5.35 -1.55 10.23
CA VAL A 99 4.95 -2.69 9.39
C VAL A 99 5.89 -2.85 8.19
N ILE A 100 6.13 -1.76 7.44
CA ILE A 100 6.98 -1.76 6.25
C ILE A 100 8.44 -2.01 6.61
N SER A 101 8.88 -1.57 7.78
CA SER A 101 10.23 -1.90 8.28
C SER A 101 10.38 -3.41 8.52
N CYS A 102 9.37 -4.07 9.09
CA CYS A 102 9.36 -5.52 9.29
C CYS A 102 9.37 -6.26 7.94
N LEU A 103 8.48 -5.88 7.03
CA LEU A 103 8.41 -6.46 5.68
C LEU A 103 9.71 -6.25 4.88
N GLY A 104 10.27 -5.04 4.96
CA GLY A 104 11.49 -4.65 4.26
C GLY A 104 12.71 -5.42 4.75
N GLU A 105 12.85 -5.67 6.05
CA GLU A 105 13.94 -6.50 6.59
C GLU A 105 13.84 -7.96 6.14
N MET A 106 12.64 -8.56 6.21
CA MET A 106 12.44 -9.93 5.69
C MET A 106 12.70 -10.01 4.19
N THR A 107 12.25 -9.03 3.41
CA THR A 107 12.42 -9.00 1.95
C THR A 107 13.87 -8.74 1.53
N ALA A 108 14.60 -7.93 2.29
CA ALA A 108 16.02 -7.67 2.02
C ALA A 108 16.87 -8.90 2.30
N LEU A 109 16.52 -9.70 3.32
CA LEU A 109 17.21 -10.95 3.60
C LEU A 109 16.80 -12.07 2.64
N MET A 110 15.49 -12.24 2.40
CA MET A 110 14.94 -13.32 1.58
C MET A 110 14.01 -12.75 0.51
N PRO A 111 14.55 -12.34 -0.64
CA PRO A 111 13.72 -11.86 -1.72
C PRO A 111 12.95 -13.00 -2.38
N VAL A 112 11.63 -12.98 -2.21
CA VAL A 112 10.71 -14.00 -2.74
C VAL A 112 9.61 -13.34 -3.57
N ASN A 113 9.04 -14.07 -4.53
CA ASN A 113 7.85 -13.61 -5.24
C ASN A 113 6.66 -13.51 -4.26
N ALA A 114 5.92 -12.39 -4.31
CA ALA A 114 4.82 -12.07 -3.42
C ALA A 114 5.14 -12.25 -1.91
N PRO A 115 6.06 -11.44 -1.33
CA PRO A 115 6.51 -11.60 0.06
C PRO A 115 5.40 -11.52 1.11
N VAL A 116 4.39 -10.69 0.86
CA VAL A 116 3.21 -10.53 1.73
C VAL A 116 2.45 -11.84 1.95
N MET A 117 2.53 -12.78 1.01
CA MET A 117 1.89 -14.09 1.08
C MET A 117 2.88 -15.18 1.51
N GLU A 118 4.10 -15.15 0.96
CA GLU A 118 5.08 -16.22 1.14
C GLU A 118 5.71 -16.21 2.54
N PHE A 119 5.91 -15.04 3.18
CA PHE A 119 6.45 -15.02 4.55
C PHE A 119 5.47 -15.60 5.59
N PRO A 120 4.19 -15.19 5.65
CA PRO A 120 3.24 -15.83 6.55
C PRO A 120 3.11 -17.33 6.31
N ARG A 121 3.19 -17.76 5.03
CA ARG A 121 3.19 -19.17 4.65
C ARG A 121 4.35 -19.96 5.26
N ARG A 122 5.55 -19.36 5.36
CA ARG A 122 6.77 -19.99 5.89
C ARG A 122 6.81 -19.98 7.42
N PHE A 123 6.51 -18.85 8.05
CA PHE A 123 6.76 -18.64 9.48
C PHE A 123 5.53 -18.77 10.39
N LEU A 124 4.31 -18.56 9.89
CA LEU A 124 3.07 -18.69 10.67
C LEU A 124 2.34 -20.01 10.39
N SER A 125 1.79 -20.14 9.17
CA SER A 125 1.17 -21.37 8.68
C SER A 125 0.88 -21.26 7.19
N ARG A 126 0.87 -22.40 6.48
CA ARG A 126 0.51 -22.40 5.05
C ARG A 126 -0.92 -21.89 4.78
N GLY A 127 -1.86 -22.10 5.71
CA GLY A 127 -3.24 -21.64 5.60
C GLY A 127 -3.37 -20.12 5.75
N ILE A 128 -2.61 -19.50 6.66
CA ILE A 128 -2.56 -18.03 6.80
C ILE A 128 -1.97 -17.41 5.51
N GLY A 129 -0.88 -17.98 4.99
CA GLY A 129 -0.32 -17.55 3.71
C GLY A 129 -1.33 -17.62 2.56
N PHE A 130 -2.07 -18.73 2.46
CA PHE A 130 -3.15 -18.88 1.47
C PHE A 130 -4.22 -17.78 1.60
N ALA A 131 -4.69 -17.52 2.82
CA ALA A 131 -5.73 -16.54 3.07
C ALA A 131 -5.26 -15.11 2.72
N VAL A 132 -4.05 -14.72 3.14
CA VAL A 132 -3.46 -13.43 2.77
C VAL A 132 -3.33 -13.31 1.24
N GLY A 133 -2.89 -14.37 0.56
CA GLY A 133 -2.79 -14.38 -0.89
C GLY A 133 -4.12 -14.09 -1.59
N TRP A 134 -5.20 -14.74 -1.15
CA TRP A 134 -6.53 -14.53 -1.73
C TRP A 134 -7.12 -13.16 -1.40
N MET A 135 -6.83 -12.59 -0.23
CA MET A 135 -7.24 -11.22 0.11
C MET A 135 -6.64 -10.18 -0.86
N PHE A 136 -5.38 -10.36 -1.28
CA PHE A 136 -4.78 -9.52 -2.34
C PHE A 136 -5.31 -9.85 -3.73
N ALA A 137 -5.48 -11.14 -4.06
CA ALA A 137 -5.97 -11.56 -5.37
C ALA A 137 -7.40 -11.10 -5.64
N TYR A 138 -8.22 -10.90 -4.59
CA TYR A 138 -9.56 -10.31 -4.67
C TYR A 138 -9.56 -8.82 -5.09
N ALA A 139 -8.39 -8.18 -5.22
CA ALA A 139 -8.17 -6.91 -5.91
C ALA A 139 -9.11 -5.74 -5.53
N VAL A 140 -9.62 -5.72 -4.30
CA VAL A 140 -10.59 -4.71 -3.81
C VAL A 140 -10.03 -3.30 -3.95
N LEU A 141 -8.76 -3.09 -3.63
CA LEU A 141 -8.10 -1.79 -3.80
C LEU A 141 -8.13 -1.33 -5.26
N ALA A 142 -7.90 -2.23 -6.22
CA ALA A 142 -7.92 -1.86 -7.64
C ALA A 142 -9.34 -1.49 -8.10
N ALA A 143 -10.36 -2.21 -7.60
CA ALA A 143 -11.77 -1.89 -7.86
C ALA A 143 -12.19 -0.55 -7.23
N ASP A 144 -11.77 -0.29 -5.99
CA ASP A 144 -11.96 0.99 -5.30
C ASP A 144 -11.39 2.17 -6.11
N GLN A 145 -10.15 2.04 -6.61
CA GLN A 145 -9.54 3.10 -7.40
C GLN A 145 -10.26 3.33 -8.74
N LEU A 146 -10.80 2.30 -9.39
CA LEU A 146 -11.66 2.48 -10.57
C LEU A 146 -12.93 3.27 -10.24
N VAL A 147 -13.56 2.97 -9.11
CA VAL A 147 -14.73 3.71 -8.62
C VAL A 147 -14.35 5.16 -8.32
N ALA A 148 -13.19 5.40 -7.71
CA ALA A 148 -12.68 6.74 -7.44
C ALA A 148 -12.50 7.55 -8.74
N VAL A 149 -11.86 6.95 -9.75
CA VAL A 149 -11.67 7.58 -11.07
C VAL A 149 -13.01 7.92 -11.71
N SER A 150 -13.95 6.98 -11.76
CA SER A 150 -15.26 7.22 -12.40
C SER A 150 -16.07 8.33 -11.72
N ASN A 151 -16.01 8.41 -10.39
CA ASN A 151 -16.70 9.46 -9.64
C ASN A 151 -15.98 10.82 -9.72
N ALA A 152 -14.66 10.83 -9.80
CA ALA A 152 -13.88 12.07 -9.96
C ALA A 152 -14.06 12.69 -11.36
N VAL A 153 -14.35 11.88 -12.39
CA VAL A 153 -14.71 12.39 -13.73
C VAL A 153 -16.07 13.11 -13.72
N LYS A 154 -16.99 12.72 -12.84
CA LYS A 154 -18.24 13.44 -12.57
C LYS A 154 -18.02 14.65 -11.66
N PHE A 155 -17.12 15.53 -12.08
CA PHE A 155 -16.78 16.71 -11.32
C PHE A 155 -17.89 17.75 -11.42
N ARG A 156 -18.41 18.13 -10.26
CA ARG A 156 -19.33 19.25 -10.06
C ARG A 156 -19.01 19.95 -8.75
N TYR A 157 -18.89 21.26 -8.82
CA TYR A 157 -18.73 22.15 -7.69
C TYR A 157 -19.66 23.34 -7.87
N ASP A 158 -20.58 23.53 -6.92
CA ASP A 158 -21.62 24.55 -6.99
C ASP A 158 -21.90 25.08 -5.58
N ASP A 159 -21.37 26.26 -5.26
CA ASP A 159 -21.56 26.92 -3.95
C ASP A 159 -22.56 28.10 -4.03
N GLY A 160 -23.23 28.27 -5.18
CA GLY A 160 -24.11 29.41 -5.47
C GLY A 160 -23.41 30.66 -6.01
N THR A 161 -22.08 30.73 -5.94
CA THR A 161 -21.25 31.84 -6.45
C THR A 161 -20.31 31.41 -7.57
N THR A 162 -19.69 30.24 -7.43
CA THR A 162 -18.80 29.60 -8.38
C THR A 162 -19.43 28.28 -8.82
N PHE A 163 -19.59 28.14 -10.14
CA PHE A 163 -20.10 26.93 -10.78
C PHE A 163 -19.02 26.32 -11.65
N LEU A 164 -18.58 25.11 -11.32
CA LEU A 164 -17.62 24.32 -12.09
C LEU A 164 -18.22 22.95 -12.36
N ASN A 165 -18.27 22.55 -13.62
CA ASN A 165 -18.70 21.21 -13.99
C ASN A 165 -17.88 20.65 -15.16
N TRP A 166 -17.84 19.33 -15.25
CA TRP A 166 -17.36 18.62 -16.42
C TRP A 166 -18.55 17.99 -17.14
N GLU A 167 -19.08 18.67 -18.16
CA GLU A 167 -20.31 18.24 -18.85
C GLU A 167 -20.25 16.78 -19.36
N VAL A 168 -19.09 16.37 -19.89
CA VAL A 168 -18.89 15.00 -20.41
C VAL A 168 -18.99 13.97 -19.29
N GLY A 169 -18.51 14.32 -18.08
CA GLY A 169 -18.63 13.46 -16.92
C GLY A 169 -20.09 13.31 -16.48
N GLU A 170 -20.83 14.41 -16.38
CA GLU A 170 -22.22 14.40 -15.91
C GLU A 170 -23.18 13.68 -16.86
N LYS A 171 -23.03 13.88 -18.17
CA LYS A 171 -23.91 13.31 -19.20
C LYS A 171 -23.72 11.81 -19.40
N VAL A 172 -22.56 11.27 -19.02
CA VAL A 172 -22.17 9.87 -19.26
C VAL A 172 -22.32 9.04 -17.98
N ASP A 173 -22.83 7.83 -18.11
CA ASP A 173 -22.99 6.93 -16.96
C ASP A 173 -21.64 6.47 -16.38
N ASN A 174 -21.57 6.27 -15.06
CA ASN A 174 -20.35 5.81 -14.36
C ASN A 174 -19.81 4.50 -14.95
N ALA A 175 -20.68 3.59 -15.38
CA ALA A 175 -20.29 2.30 -15.95
C ALA A 175 -19.41 2.45 -17.20
N VAL A 176 -19.65 3.47 -18.04
CA VAL A 176 -18.84 3.71 -19.24
C VAL A 176 -17.42 4.09 -18.84
N TRP A 177 -17.27 5.01 -17.88
CA TRP A 177 -15.96 5.39 -17.36
C TRP A 177 -15.23 4.23 -16.69
N ILE A 178 -15.93 3.44 -15.86
CA ILE A 178 -15.36 2.22 -15.26
C ILE A 178 -14.86 1.27 -16.36
N THR A 179 -15.64 1.05 -17.42
CA THR A 179 -15.24 0.19 -18.55
C THR A 179 -13.97 0.70 -19.23
N VAL A 180 -13.93 2.00 -19.58
CA VAL A 180 -12.81 2.62 -20.28
C VAL A 180 -11.53 2.50 -19.45
N PHE A 181 -11.57 2.90 -18.18
CA PHE A 181 -10.40 2.85 -17.32
C PHE A 181 -10.00 1.42 -16.97
N LEU A 182 -10.93 0.47 -16.81
CA LEU A 182 -10.62 -0.94 -16.64
C LEU A 182 -9.84 -1.50 -17.83
N ILE A 183 -10.28 -1.22 -19.06
CA ILE A 183 -9.57 -1.65 -20.28
C ILE A 183 -8.16 -1.07 -20.30
N LEU A 184 -8.01 0.23 -20.01
CA LEU A 184 -6.69 0.89 -19.97
C LEU A 184 -5.77 0.27 -18.90
N VAL A 185 -6.29 0.04 -17.70
CA VAL A 185 -5.55 -0.58 -16.59
C VAL A 185 -5.08 -1.99 -16.96
N ILE A 186 -5.95 -2.79 -17.60
CA ILE A 186 -5.60 -4.13 -18.10
C ILE A 186 -4.50 -4.05 -19.18
N LEU A 187 -4.65 -3.16 -20.16
CA LEU A 187 -3.68 -3.00 -21.26
C LEU A 187 -2.30 -2.60 -20.75
N ILE A 188 -2.21 -1.64 -19.83
CA ILE A 188 -0.92 -1.22 -19.25
C ILE A 188 -0.28 -2.37 -18.45
N ASN A 189 -1.08 -3.15 -17.71
CA ASN A 189 -0.59 -4.30 -16.96
C ASN A 189 -0.18 -5.50 -17.84
N MET A 190 -0.52 -5.50 -19.13
CA MET A 190 -0.04 -6.48 -20.11
C MET A 190 1.32 -6.10 -20.71
N PHE A 191 1.78 -4.85 -20.56
CA PHE A 191 3.08 -4.46 -21.06
C PHE A 191 4.21 -5.16 -20.30
N PRO A 192 5.36 -5.44 -20.96
CA PRO A 192 6.55 -5.95 -20.29
C PRO A 192 6.94 -5.06 -19.11
N VAL A 193 7.40 -5.70 -18.03
CA VAL A 193 7.74 -5.05 -16.75
C VAL A 193 8.67 -3.84 -16.92
N ARG A 194 9.58 -3.88 -17.89
CA ARG A 194 10.45 -2.75 -18.22
C ARG A 194 9.68 -1.50 -18.66
N VAL A 195 8.71 -1.64 -19.56
CA VAL A 195 7.89 -0.52 -20.06
C VAL A 195 6.97 -0.02 -18.95
N PHE A 196 6.36 -0.95 -18.22
CA PHE A 196 5.56 -0.64 -17.05
C PHE A 196 6.35 0.21 -16.03
N GLY A 197 7.59 -0.20 -15.71
CA GLY A 197 8.43 0.53 -14.77
C GLY A 197 8.82 1.94 -15.22
N GLU A 198 9.02 2.17 -16.52
CA GLU A 198 9.28 3.51 -17.06
C GLU A 198 8.02 4.40 -17.04
N LEU A 199 6.85 3.83 -17.36
CA LEU A 199 5.56 4.56 -17.26
C LEU A 199 5.29 4.99 -15.81
N GLU A 200 5.40 4.08 -14.86
CA GLU A 200 5.21 4.38 -13.44
C GLU A 200 6.26 5.34 -12.88
N TYR A 201 7.49 5.31 -13.42
CA TYR A 201 8.50 6.31 -13.08
C TYR A 201 8.05 7.72 -13.47
N VAL A 202 7.57 7.91 -14.70
CA VAL A 202 7.06 9.19 -15.19
C VAL A 202 5.83 9.64 -14.40
N PHE A 203 4.89 8.71 -14.15
CA PHE A 203 3.68 8.98 -13.36
C PHE A 203 4.02 9.38 -11.91
N GLY A 204 4.96 8.69 -11.29
CA GLY A 204 5.48 9.00 -9.95
C GLY A 204 6.12 10.39 -9.90
N CYS A 205 6.96 10.75 -10.88
CA CYS A 205 7.55 12.08 -10.97
C CYS A 205 6.49 13.18 -11.05
N PHE A 206 5.46 13.01 -11.88
CA PHE A 206 4.36 13.96 -12.00
C PHE A 206 3.63 14.13 -10.65
N LYS A 207 3.33 13.04 -9.95
CA LYS A 207 2.68 13.08 -8.62
C LYS A 207 3.54 13.77 -7.57
N ILE A 208 4.85 13.53 -7.54
CA ILE A 208 5.78 14.21 -6.62
C ILE A 208 5.77 15.72 -6.86
N ILE A 209 5.88 16.13 -8.12
CA ILE A 209 5.87 17.56 -8.47
C ILE A 209 4.53 18.19 -8.04
N PHE A 210 3.42 17.50 -8.31
CA PHE A 210 2.10 17.97 -7.94
C PHE A 210 1.91 18.13 -6.43
N ILE A 211 2.30 17.15 -5.61
CA ILE A 211 2.14 17.25 -4.15
C ILE A 211 3.02 18.36 -3.56
N ILE A 212 4.24 18.55 -4.08
CA ILE A 212 5.12 19.66 -3.67
C ILE A 212 4.49 21.00 -4.05
N MET A 213 4.00 21.14 -5.29
CA MET A 213 3.30 22.34 -5.75
C MET A 213 2.08 22.63 -4.88
N LEU A 214 1.32 21.61 -4.53
CA LEU A 214 0.14 21.72 -3.68
C LEU A 214 0.53 22.21 -2.27
N ILE A 215 1.57 21.65 -1.64
CA ILE A 215 2.06 22.09 -0.32
C ILE A 215 2.46 23.57 -0.36
N VAL A 216 3.25 23.95 -1.37
CA VAL A 216 3.70 25.35 -1.54
C VAL A 216 2.51 26.27 -1.79
N LEU A 217 1.58 25.89 -2.66
CA LEU A 217 0.40 26.69 -2.97
C LEU A 217 -0.48 26.91 -1.73
N MET A 218 -0.73 25.86 -0.92
CA MET A 218 -1.52 25.99 0.31
C MET A 218 -0.84 26.95 1.31
N LEU A 219 0.48 26.88 1.44
CA LEU A 219 1.24 27.81 2.28
C LEU A 219 1.15 29.26 1.78
N VAL A 220 1.25 29.45 0.46
CA VAL A 220 1.09 30.77 -0.16
C VAL A 220 -0.31 31.30 0.07
N ILE A 221 -1.36 30.51 -0.17
CA ILE A 221 -2.75 30.91 0.04
C ILE A 221 -3.02 31.29 1.50
N SER A 222 -2.40 30.58 2.45
CA SER A 222 -2.53 30.87 3.89
C SER A 222 -1.95 32.23 4.29
N THR A 223 -0.89 32.70 3.61
CA THR A 223 -0.12 33.90 4.01
C THR A 223 -0.31 35.11 3.09
N MET A 224 -0.72 34.90 1.84
CA MET A 224 -0.93 35.95 0.84
C MET A 224 -2.12 36.86 1.18
N GLU A 225 -2.03 38.12 0.77
CA GLU A 225 -3.18 39.01 0.78
C GLU A 225 -4.30 38.44 -0.10
N PRO A 226 -5.55 38.39 0.40
CA PRO A 226 -6.64 37.80 -0.36
C PRO A 226 -6.84 38.51 -1.70
N ARG A 227 -7.05 37.73 -2.76
CA ARG A 227 -7.36 38.28 -4.08
C ARG A 227 -8.72 38.96 -4.05
N ALA A 228 -8.96 39.86 -5.01
CA ALA A 228 -10.24 40.56 -5.14
C ALA A 228 -11.46 39.63 -5.21
N ASN A 229 -11.28 38.43 -5.79
CA ASN A 229 -12.34 37.42 -5.94
C ASN A 229 -12.29 36.32 -4.87
N ALA A 230 -11.45 36.46 -3.83
CA ALA A 230 -11.41 35.51 -2.72
C ALA A 230 -12.63 35.69 -1.81
N TYR A 231 -13.07 34.59 -1.20
CA TYR A 231 -14.28 34.58 -0.36
C TYR A 231 -14.01 35.16 1.03
N TYR A 232 -12.73 35.21 1.42
CA TYR A 232 -12.24 35.78 2.66
C TYR A 232 -11.54 37.13 2.41
N LYS A 233 -11.71 38.07 3.35
CA LYS A 233 -11.19 39.45 3.24
C LYS A 233 -9.88 39.69 3.99
N GLN A 234 -9.43 38.75 4.81
CA GLN A 234 -8.19 38.85 5.59
C GLN A 234 -7.35 37.60 5.40
N PRO A 235 -6.00 37.69 5.48
CA PRO A 235 -5.13 36.51 5.45
C PRO A 235 -5.56 35.48 6.49
N ILE A 236 -5.59 34.22 6.10
CA ILE A 236 -6.11 33.14 6.94
C ILE A 236 -5.11 32.79 8.04
N SER A 237 -3.82 32.67 7.70
CA SER A 237 -2.74 32.28 8.61
C SER A 237 -3.16 31.07 9.46
N THR A 238 -3.11 31.17 10.79
CA THR A 238 -3.48 30.11 11.75
C THR A 238 -4.91 30.24 12.27
N ARG A 239 -5.78 31.00 11.60
CA ARG A 239 -7.14 31.30 12.08
C ARG A 239 -7.96 30.06 12.41
N TYR A 240 -7.89 29.02 11.57
CA TYR A 240 -8.68 27.80 11.78
C TYR A 240 -8.15 26.88 12.88
N TRP A 241 -6.95 27.16 13.42
CA TRP A 241 -6.41 26.45 14.58
C TRP A 241 -6.76 27.14 15.89
N ASN A 242 -7.26 28.38 15.83
CA ASN A 242 -7.57 29.23 16.97
C ASN A 242 -9.08 29.52 17.05
N ALA A 243 -9.52 30.08 18.18
CA ALA A 243 -10.93 30.40 18.44
C ALA A 243 -11.55 31.26 17.30
N PRO A 244 -12.79 30.96 16.84
CA PRO A 244 -13.78 30.04 17.41
C PRO A 244 -13.57 28.55 17.09
N TYR A 245 -12.56 28.21 16.28
CA TYR A 245 -12.16 26.83 16.03
C TYR A 245 -11.24 26.31 17.13
N SER A 246 -10.90 25.03 17.05
CA SER A 246 -10.02 24.37 18.00
C SER A 246 -9.06 23.44 17.26
N PHE A 247 -7.91 23.17 17.88
CA PHE A 247 -6.94 22.21 17.38
C PHE A 247 -7.57 20.83 17.15
N PHE A 248 -8.41 20.39 18.09
CA PHE A 248 -9.22 19.19 17.98
C PHE A 248 -10.70 19.55 17.84
N ASN A 249 -11.43 18.83 17.00
CA ASN A 249 -12.87 18.96 16.92
C ASN A 249 -13.54 18.36 18.18
N PRO A 250 -14.28 19.15 18.99
CA PRO A 250 -15.03 18.63 20.13
C PRO A 250 -16.37 18.00 19.76
N VAL A 251 -16.77 18.06 18.48
CA VAL A 251 -18.08 17.68 17.97
C VAL A 251 -17.95 16.57 16.95
N TYR A 252 -18.53 15.41 17.26
CA TYR A 252 -18.62 14.29 16.32
C TYR A 252 -20.04 14.18 15.76
N HIS A 253 -20.18 14.36 14.45
CA HIS A 253 -21.45 14.25 13.75
C HIS A 253 -21.68 12.84 13.24
N VAL A 254 -22.76 12.23 13.70
CA VAL A 254 -23.25 10.94 13.21
C VAL A 254 -24.17 11.21 12.03
N LYS A 255 -23.70 10.88 10.83
CA LYS A 255 -24.40 11.14 9.57
C LYS A 255 -25.01 9.86 9.00
N ASP A 256 -26.22 10.01 8.48
CA ASP A 256 -26.97 8.94 7.79
C ASP A 256 -26.41 8.62 6.38
N GLU A 257 -27.01 7.66 5.68
CA GLU A 257 -26.70 7.38 4.26
C GLU A 257 -26.91 8.62 3.35
N ASP A 258 -27.89 9.47 3.69
CA ASP A 258 -28.18 10.74 2.98
C ASP A 258 -27.36 11.94 3.51
N LEU A 259 -26.28 11.67 4.27
CA LEU A 259 -25.38 12.67 4.86
C LEU A 259 -26.05 13.66 5.84
N GLN A 260 -27.29 13.40 6.25
CA GLN A 260 -28.01 14.20 7.24
C GLN A 260 -27.50 13.90 8.66
N ILE A 261 -27.36 14.95 9.48
CA ILE A 261 -26.90 14.83 10.87
C ILE A 261 -28.04 14.31 11.73
N ARG A 262 -27.94 13.05 12.19
CA ARG A 262 -28.94 12.44 13.09
C ARG A 262 -28.63 12.68 14.56
N ARG A 263 -27.35 12.64 14.91
CA ARG A 263 -26.89 12.80 16.28
C ARG A 263 -25.55 13.52 16.31
N THR A 264 -25.39 14.36 17.31
CA THR A 264 -24.14 15.07 17.56
C THR A 264 -23.63 14.66 18.94
N ILE A 265 -22.41 14.15 19.01
CA ILE A 265 -21.74 13.78 20.26
C ILE A 265 -20.70 14.86 20.54
N THR A 266 -20.84 15.55 21.67
CA THR A 266 -19.96 16.66 22.06
C THR A 266 -19.04 16.27 23.22
N GLY A 267 -17.94 17.01 23.38
CA GLY A 267 -16.98 16.85 24.47
C GLY A 267 -15.83 15.88 24.16
N SER A 268 -15.15 15.39 25.19
CA SER A 268 -13.96 14.53 25.05
C SER A 268 -14.24 13.22 24.29
N VAL A 269 -15.44 12.66 24.46
CA VAL A 269 -15.88 11.47 23.71
C VAL A 269 -16.04 11.78 22.22
N GLY A 270 -16.59 12.95 21.88
CA GLY A 270 -16.70 13.40 20.49
C GLY A 270 -15.32 13.56 19.85
N THR A 271 -14.38 14.19 20.56
CA THR A 271 -12.99 14.31 20.09
C THR A 271 -12.33 12.96 19.89
N LEU A 272 -12.48 12.03 20.83
CA LEU A 272 -11.90 10.69 20.71
C LEU A 272 -12.45 9.95 19.49
N LEU A 273 -13.76 10.00 19.26
CA LEU A 273 -14.41 9.39 18.09
C LEU A 273 -13.97 10.04 16.77
N GLY A 274 -13.83 11.37 16.76
CA GLY A 274 -13.33 12.13 15.60
C GLY A 274 -11.89 11.78 15.24
N VAL A 275 -11.02 11.68 16.25
CA VAL A 275 -9.63 11.22 16.09
C VAL A 275 -9.57 9.76 15.65
N TRP A 276 -10.40 8.90 16.24
CA TRP A 276 -10.45 7.48 15.92
C TRP A 276 -10.88 7.21 14.46
N THR A 277 -11.96 7.84 14.02
CA THR A 277 -12.41 7.77 12.62
C THR A 277 -11.39 8.38 11.65
N THR A 278 -10.64 9.38 12.11
CA THR A 278 -9.55 9.94 11.32
C THR A 278 -8.39 8.97 11.19
N PHE A 279 -8.04 8.20 12.23
CA PHE A 279 -7.02 7.15 12.11
C PHE A 279 -7.37 6.11 11.04
N THR A 280 -8.62 5.64 11.01
CA THR A 280 -9.05 4.64 10.03
C THR A 280 -9.05 5.22 8.61
N ASN A 281 -9.50 6.46 8.43
CA ASN A 281 -9.43 7.15 7.14
C ASN A 281 -7.99 7.41 6.67
N VAL A 282 -7.10 7.83 7.58
CA VAL A 282 -5.68 8.06 7.28
C VAL A 282 -4.98 6.76 6.90
N LEU A 283 -5.33 5.65 7.54
CA LEU A 283 -4.77 4.35 7.22
C LEU A 283 -4.99 3.97 5.75
N PHE A 284 -6.19 4.23 5.23
CA PHE A 284 -6.49 4.03 3.81
C PHE A 284 -5.52 4.80 2.90
N SER A 285 -5.18 6.05 3.26
CA SER A 285 -4.21 6.87 2.51
C SER A 285 -2.80 6.25 2.45
N TYR A 286 -2.43 5.44 3.46
CA TYR A 286 -1.14 4.77 3.55
C TYR A 286 -1.14 3.33 2.99
N VAL A 287 -2.27 2.85 2.48
CA VAL A 287 -2.33 1.56 1.77
C VAL A 287 -1.51 1.66 0.48
N GLY A 288 -0.72 0.62 0.17
CA GLY A 288 0.14 0.60 -1.01
C GLY A 288 1.61 0.95 -0.75
N MET A 289 2.07 0.97 0.51
CA MET A 289 3.51 1.04 0.81
C MET A 289 4.22 -0.32 0.71
N ASP A 290 3.47 -1.42 0.82
CA ASP A 290 3.93 -2.82 0.73
C ASP A 290 4.31 -3.26 -0.70
N ILE A 291 3.93 -2.48 -1.70
CA ILE A 291 4.28 -2.66 -3.12
C ILE A 291 5.80 -2.73 -3.34
N VAL A 292 6.57 -2.02 -2.51
CA VAL A 292 8.04 -2.06 -2.54
C VAL A 292 8.57 -3.48 -2.37
N ALA A 293 7.89 -4.31 -1.56
CA ALA A 293 8.29 -5.69 -1.35
C ALA A 293 7.87 -6.58 -2.52
N ALA A 294 6.69 -6.36 -3.11
CA ALA A 294 6.23 -7.12 -4.27
C ALA A 294 7.12 -6.89 -5.50
N THR A 295 7.56 -5.65 -5.73
CA THR A 295 8.43 -5.27 -6.86
C THR A 295 9.89 -5.67 -6.65
N ALA A 296 10.29 -5.94 -5.40
CA ALA A 296 11.63 -6.40 -5.05
C ALA A 296 12.02 -7.65 -5.85
N ALA A 297 11.10 -8.60 -5.99
CA ALA A 297 11.32 -9.87 -6.66
C ALA A 297 11.56 -9.76 -8.18
N GLU A 298 11.16 -8.63 -8.79
CA GLU A 298 11.35 -8.28 -10.20
C GLU A 298 12.50 -7.27 -10.43
N SER A 299 13.27 -6.95 -9.38
CA SER A 299 14.44 -6.08 -9.47
C SER A 299 15.63 -6.77 -10.10
N ARG A 300 16.35 -6.08 -11.00
CA ARG A 300 17.66 -6.52 -11.51
C ARG A 300 18.72 -6.52 -10.40
N ALA A 301 18.57 -5.60 -9.45
CA ALA A 301 19.53 -5.34 -8.37
C ALA A 301 19.27 -6.18 -7.12
N LEU A 302 18.54 -7.30 -7.22
CA LEU A 302 18.34 -8.25 -6.11
C LEU A 302 19.65 -8.77 -5.49
N ALA A 303 20.77 -8.66 -6.21
CA ALA A 303 22.12 -8.94 -5.71
C ALA A 303 22.73 -7.78 -4.87
N ASP A 304 22.24 -6.55 -5.04
CA ASP A 304 22.64 -5.36 -4.27
C ASP A 304 21.60 -5.10 -3.18
N VAL A 305 21.72 -5.89 -2.13
CA VAL A 305 20.93 -5.90 -0.89
C VAL A 305 20.62 -4.53 -0.30
N GLU A 306 21.47 -3.54 -0.58
CA GLU A 306 21.35 -2.17 -0.12
C GLU A 306 20.19 -1.39 -0.77
N SER A 307 19.85 -1.72 -2.02
CA SER A 307 18.81 -1.03 -2.79
C SER A 307 17.43 -1.18 -2.12
N MET A 308 17.10 -2.38 -1.63
CA MET A 308 15.85 -2.66 -0.93
C MET A 308 15.74 -1.95 0.42
N LYS A 309 16.84 -1.89 1.18
CA LYS A 309 16.92 -1.14 2.44
C LYS A 309 16.68 0.35 2.24
N MET A 310 17.34 0.93 1.24
CA MET A 310 17.17 2.36 0.93
C MET A 310 15.74 2.63 0.46
N ALA A 311 15.19 1.78 -0.40
CA ALA A 311 13.83 1.89 -0.90
C ALA A 311 12.80 1.97 0.22
N ALA A 312 12.80 0.98 1.13
CA ALA A 312 11.84 0.91 2.24
C ALA A 312 11.94 2.09 3.22
N ARG A 313 13.14 2.63 3.48
CA ARG A 313 13.31 3.79 4.37
C ARG A 313 12.92 5.10 3.70
N LYS A 314 13.39 5.31 2.46
CA LYS A 314 13.15 6.54 1.70
C LYS A 314 11.67 6.72 1.46
N ILE A 315 10.96 5.66 1.07
CA ILE A 315 9.53 5.74 0.80
C ILE A 315 8.74 6.12 2.06
N ASN A 316 8.99 5.44 3.18
CA ASN A 316 8.31 5.74 4.45
C ASN A 316 8.55 7.20 4.87
N LEU A 317 9.80 7.66 4.82
CA LEU A 317 10.12 9.04 5.20
C LEU A 317 9.43 10.05 4.26
N ARG A 318 9.47 9.84 2.95
CA ARG A 318 8.86 10.73 1.95
C ARG A 318 7.35 10.80 2.09
N ILE A 319 6.66 9.66 2.20
CA ILE A 319 5.20 9.63 2.24
C ILE A 319 4.70 10.26 3.54
N ILE A 320 5.27 9.89 4.69
CA ILE A 320 4.88 10.45 5.99
C ILE A 320 5.09 11.97 5.98
N THR A 321 6.28 12.43 5.56
CA THR A 321 6.57 13.87 5.55
C THR A 321 5.67 14.64 4.58
N LEU A 322 5.53 14.19 3.34
CA LEU A 322 4.71 14.88 2.35
C LEU A 322 3.22 14.87 2.71
N TYR A 323 2.70 13.78 3.26
CA TYR A 323 1.29 13.71 3.67
C TYR A 323 1.01 14.61 4.87
N SER A 324 1.85 14.55 5.90
CA SER A 324 1.70 15.41 7.08
C SER A 324 1.84 16.88 6.72
N LEU A 325 2.78 17.26 5.84
CA LEU A 325 2.93 18.64 5.37
C LEU A 325 1.76 19.09 4.50
N ALA A 326 1.26 18.23 3.59
CA ALA A 326 0.10 18.56 2.76
C ALA A 326 -1.16 18.77 3.60
N VAL A 327 -1.41 17.92 4.59
CA VAL A 327 -2.56 18.05 5.49
C VAL A 327 -2.40 19.24 6.43
N MET A 328 -1.18 19.50 6.93
CA MET A 328 -0.91 20.66 7.79
C MET A 328 -1.13 21.97 7.06
N THR A 329 -0.61 22.10 5.84
CA THR A 329 -0.80 23.32 5.05
C THR A 329 -2.25 23.49 4.60
N ALA A 330 -2.95 22.40 4.23
CA ALA A 330 -4.38 22.46 3.91
C ALA A 330 -5.26 22.80 5.12
N SER A 331 -4.91 22.33 6.32
CA SER A 331 -5.68 22.59 7.53
C SER A 331 -5.58 24.04 8.02
N PHE A 332 -4.62 24.81 7.51
CA PHE A 332 -4.59 26.26 7.67
C PHE A 332 -5.56 26.99 6.74
N VAL A 333 -5.95 26.41 5.61
CA VAL A 333 -6.68 27.11 4.53
C VAL A 333 -8.16 26.77 4.50
N VAL A 334 -8.56 25.59 4.97
CA VAL A 334 -9.98 25.17 4.94
C VAL A 334 -10.50 24.95 6.36
N PRO A 335 -11.63 25.56 6.75
CA PRO A 335 -12.22 25.35 8.06
C PRO A 335 -12.88 23.97 8.16
N MET A 336 -12.87 23.40 9.36
CA MET A 336 -13.42 22.08 9.66
C MET A 336 -14.95 21.97 9.55
N ASP A 337 -15.67 23.09 9.59
CA ASP A 337 -17.13 23.17 9.45
C ASP A 337 -17.59 23.48 8.02
N HIS A 338 -16.65 23.58 7.06
CA HIS A 338 -16.99 23.93 5.67
C HIS A 338 -18.08 22.99 5.10
N PRO A 339 -19.12 23.53 4.43
CA PRO A 339 -20.30 22.74 4.03
C PRO A 339 -19.93 21.60 3.07
N PHE A 340 -18.98 21.83 2.16
CA PHE A 340 -18.56 20.80 1.20
C PHE A 340 -17.88 19.61 1.86
N ILE A 341 -16.98 19.79 2.84
CA ILE A 341 -16.39 18.64 3.56
C ILE A 341 -17.40 17.98 4.50
N ASN A 342 -18.46 18.70 4.87
CA ASN A 342 -19.51 18.24 5.77
C ASN A 342 -20.77 17.69 5.09
N GLY A 343 -20.73 17.38 3.80
CA GLY A 343 -21.76 16.59 3.13
C GLY A 343 -22.61 17.33 2.11
N GLN A 344 -22.36 18.63 1.88
CA GLN A 344 -23.02 19.38 0.80
C GLN A 344 -22.27 19.31 -0.55
N GLY A 345 -21.11 18.64 -0.61
CA GLY A 345 -20.39 18.45 -1.86
C GLY A 345 -21.18 17.60 -2.86
N GLN A 346 -21.34 18.11 -4.09
CA GLN A 346 -22.13 17.42 -5.13
C GLN A 346 -21.35 16.30 -5.83
N SER A 347 -20.02 16.33 -5.73
CA SER A 347 -19.13 15.33 -6.32
C SER A 347 -18.03 14.94 -5.36
N VAL A 348 -17.42 13.77 -5.59
CA VAL A 348 -16.33 13.28 -4.74
C VAL A 348 -15.13 14.23 -4.76
N GLY A 349 -14.83 14.84 -5.91
CA GLY A 349 -13.81 15.87 -6.03
C GLY A 349 -14.10 17.12 -5.20
N ALA A 350 -15.37 17.54 -5.11
CA ALA A 350 -15.77 18.73 -4.35
C ALA A 350 -15.58 18.60 -2.83
N HIS A 351 -15.48 17.37 -2.30
CA HIS A 351 -15.12 17.13 -0.90
C HIS A 351 -13.62 17.33 -0.59
N SER A 352 -12.78 17.53 -1.61
CA SER A 352 -11.35 17.74 -1.42
C SER A 352 -11.05 19.11 -0.84
N VAL A 353 -10.31 19.15 0.27
CA VAL A 353 -9.82 20.41 0.87
C VAL A 353 -8.92 21.18 -0.07
N PHE A 354 -8.19 20.50 -0.96
CA PHE A 354 -7.29 21.17 -1.90
C PHE A 354 -8.06 21.89 -3.01
N ILE A 355 -9.21 21.34 -3.43
CA ILE A 355 -10.11 22.01 -4.39
C ILE A 355 -10.83 23.17 -3.71
N ILE A 356 -11.38 22.94 -2.50
CA ILE A 356 -12.06 23.99 -1.73
C ILE A 356 -11.11 25.18 -1.50
N ALA A 357 -9.87 24.92 -1.08
CA ALA A 357 -8.87 25.96 -0.84
C ALA A 357 -8.62 26.87 -2.04
N VAL A 358 -8.50 26.31 -3.26
CA VAL A 358 -8.25 27.12 -4.45
C VAL A 358 -9.49 27.86 -4.94
N VAL A 359 -10.70 27.30 -4.74
CA VAL A 359 -11.95 28.01 -5.05
C VAL A 359 -12.14 29.19 -4.10
N GLU A 360 -12.00 28.97 -2.79
CA GLU A 360 -12.09 30.01 -1.75
C GLU A 360 -11.04 31.12 -1.95
N ALA A 361 -9.84 30.77 -2.46
CA ALA A 361 -8.79 31.72 -2.82
C ALA A 361 -9.06 32.52 -4.12
N GLY A 362 -10.20 32.28 -4.79
CA GLY A 362 -10.57 32.94 -6.04
C GLY A 362 -9.83 32.40 -7.28
N MET A 363 -9.44 31.13 -7.27
CA MET A 363 -8.73 30.43 -8.37
C MET A 363 -9.51 29.24 -8.94
N PRO A 364 -10.73 29.43 -9.47
CA PRO A 364 -11.58 28.32 -9.94
C PRO A 364 -10.94 27.48 -11.05
N ALA A 365 -10.11 28.07 -11.92
CA ALA A 365 -9.40 27.31 -12.95
C ALA A 365 -8.44 26.25 -12.38
N ALA A 366 -7.84 26.51 -11.21
CA ALA A 366 -6.96 25.54 -10.55
C ALA A 366 -7.73 24.32 -10.04
N ALA A 367 -9.02 24.46 -9.70
CA ALA A 367 -9.85 23.34 -9.28
C ALA A 367 -10.02 22.28 -10.38
N HIS A 368 -10.22 22.70 -11.63
CA HIS A 368 -10.26 21.77 -12.77
C HIS A 368 -8.94 21.01 -12.94
N PHE A 369 -7.81 21.72 -12.84
CA PHE A 369 -6.50 21.09 -12.92
C PHE A 369 -6.29 20.08 -11.78
N PHE A 370 -6.66 20.44 -10.55
CA PHE A 370 -6.51 19.57 -9.38
C PHE A 370 -7.37 18.31 -9.52
N ASN A 371 -8.62 18.45 -9.94
CA ASN A 371 -9.49 17.31 -10.18
C ASN A 371 -8.94 16.38 -11.28
N ALA A 372 -8.38 16.94 -12.35
CA ALA A 372 -7.72 16.15 -13.40
C ALA A 372 -6.52 15.36 -12.86
N VAL A 373 -5.73 15.95 -11.97
CA VAL A 373 -4.64 15.22 -11.30
C VAL A 373 -5.17 14.15 -10.34
N PHE A 374 -6.31 14.35 -9.69
CA PHE A 374 -6.93 13.32 -8.84
C PHE A 374 -7.40 12.12 -9.65
N VAL A 375 -8.05 12.35 -10.80
CA VAL A 375 -8.43 11.32 -11.78
C VAL A 375 -7.18 10.55 -12.23
N PHE A 376 -6.14 11.26 -12.66
CA PHE A 376 -4.88 10.66 -13.05
C PHE A 376 -4.26 9.84 -11.91
N SER A 377 -4.27 10.37 -10.69
CA SER A 377 -3.66 9.72 -9.54
C SER A 377 -4.35 8.42 -9.16
N ALA A 378 -5.68 8.42 -9.10
CA ALA A 378 -6.47 7.22 -8.84
C ALA A 378 -6.30 6.18 -9.97
N PHE A 379 -6.19 6.63 -11.23
CA PHE A 379 -5.93 5.73 -12.36
C PHE A 379 -4.59 5.00 -12.22
N THR A 380 -3.49 5.69 -11.91
CA THR A 380 -2.20 4.99 -11.73
C THR A 380 -2.13 4.18 -10.44
N CYS A 381 -2.89 4.53 -9.40
CA CYS A 381 -3.07 3.66 -8.24
C CYS A 381 -3.79 2.36 -8.62
N ALA A 382 -4.81 2.41 -9.47
CA ALA A 382 -5.50 1.22 -9.98
C ALA A 382 -4.54 0.29 -10.77
N ILE A 383 -3.66 0.87 -11.59
CA ILE A 383 -2.60 0.16 -12.31
C ILE A 383 -1.71 -0.61 -11.35
N ASN A 384 -1.19 0.05 -10.31
CA ASN A 384 -0.30 -0.54 -9.30
C ASN A 384 -0.99 -1.60 -8.43
N ALA A 385 -2.23 -1.36 -8.02
CA ALA A 385 -3.00 -2.33 -7.24
C ALA A 385 -3.27 -3.62 -8.04
N MET A 386 -3.61 -3.49 -9.32
CA MET A 386 -3.79 -4.64 -10.22
C MET A 386 -2.48 -5.38 -10.48
N TYR A 387 -1.38 -4.64 -10.64
CA TYR A 387 -0.05 -5.23 -10.80
C TYR A 387 0.22 -6.21 -9.66
N ILE A 388 0.06 -5.81 -8.40
CA ILE A 388 0.33 -6.68 -7.25
C ILE A 388 -0.65 -7.84 -7.18
N ALA A 389 -1.95 -7.57 -7.31
CA ALA A 389 -2.99 -8.61 -7.24
C ALA A 389 -2.70 -9.74 -8.23
N SER A 390 -2.32 -9.39 -9.47
CA SER A 390 -2.02 -10.38 -10.52
C SER A 390 -0.74 -11.19 -10.24
N ARG A 391 0.28 -10.60 -9.61
CA ARG A 391 1.52 -11.31 -9.21
C ARG A 391 1.32 -12.19 -7.98
N VAL A 392 0.49 -11.76 -7.04
CA VAL A 392 0.07 -12.61 -5.91
C VAL A 392 -0.73 -13.80 -6.42
N LEU A 393 -1.69 -13.57 -7.32
CA LEU A 393 -2.48 -14.65 -7.95
C LEU A 393 -1.60 -15.62 -8.75
N HIS A 394 -0.63 -15.11 -9.50
CA HIS A 394 0.38 -15.94 -10.17
C HIS A 394 1.18 -16.77 -9.17
N THR A 395 1.59 -16.19 -8.03
CA THR A 395 2.34 -16.92 -7.01
C THR A 395 1.50 -17.99 -6.32
N LEU A 396 0.22 -17.72 -6.04
CA LEU A 396 -0.74 -18.75 -5.60
C LEU A 396 -0.83 -19.89 -6.60
N ALA A 397 -0.83 -19.59 -7.90
CA ALA A 397 -0.87 -20.61 -8.95
C ALA A 397 0.41 -21.46 -8.93
N LEU A 398 1.60 -20.85 -8.84
CA LEU A 398 2.88 -21.57 -8.69
C LEU A 398 2.91 -22.48 -7.45
N ARG A 399 2.14 -22.16 -6.41
CA ARG A 399 2.02 -23.00 -5.20
C ARG A 399 0.91 -24.04 -5.27
N GLY A 400 0.18 -24.14 -6.37
CA GLY A 400 -0.92 -25.11 -6.52
C GLY A 400 -2.17 -24.75 -5.71
N GLN A 401 -2.30 -23.48 -5.33
CA GLN A 401 -3.30 -23.00 -4.38
C GLN A 401 -4.46 -22.21 -5.04
N THR A 402 -4.65 -22.31 -6.36
CA THR A 402 -5.68 -21.54 -7.09
C THR A 402 -6.93 -22.33 -7.49
N GLY A 403 -6.92 -23.67 -7.38
CA GLY A 403 -8.09 -24.50 -7.70
C GLY A 403 -7.72 -25.76 -8.49
N PRO A 404 -8.55 -26.20 -9.46
CA PRO A 404 -8.26 -27.32 -10.36
C PRO A 404 -6.95 -27.14 -11.14
N GLU A 405 -6.31 -28.25 -11.50
CA GLU A 405 -4.99 -28.24 -12.11
C GLU A 405 -4.96 -27.54 -13.48
N PHE A 406 -6.05 -27.65 -14.27
CA PHE A 406 -6.18 -26.95 -15.54
C PHE A 406 -6.10 -25.42 -15.38
N ILE A 407 -6.84 -24.85 -14.41
CA ILE A 407 -6.83 -23.40 -14.14
C ILE A 407 -5.46 -22.97 -13.62
N THR A 408 -4.94 -23.74 -12.66
CA THR A 408 -3.63 -23.50 -12.05
C THR A 408 -2.53 -23.46 -13.12
N ARG A 409 -2.47 -24.45 -14.00
CA ARG A 409 -1.49 -24.51 -15.11
C ARG A 409 -1.62 -23.32 -16.05
N ARG A 410 -2.84 -22.83 -16.28
CA ARG A 410 -3.08 -21.67 -17.14
C ARG A 410 -2.58 -20.37 -16.49
N LEU A 411 -2.75 -20.21 -15.18
CA LEU A 411 -2.35 -19.02 -14.42
C LEU A 411 -0.84 -18.92 -14.18
N ARG A 412 -0.11 -20.05 -14.17
CA ARG A 412 1.37 -20.08 -14.05
C ARG A 412 2.11 -19.56 -15.28
N GLN A 413 1.45 -19.53 -16.44
CA GLN A 413 2.13 -19.18 -17.69
C GLN A 413 2.35 -17.67 -17.81
N CYS A 414 3.61 -17.29 -17.98
CA CYS A 414 4.03 -15.93 -18.30
C CYS A 414 4.31 -15.79 -19.80
N ARG A 415 3.91 -14.64 -20.37
CA ARG A 415 4.29 -14.22 -21.72
C ARG A 415 5.16 -12.97 -21.58
N SER A 416 6.40 -13.02 -22.09
CA SER A 416 7.37 -11.94 -21.93
C SER A 416 7.60 -11.51 -20.46
N GLY A 417 7.59 -12.49 -19.54
CA GLY A 417 7.77 -12.24 -18.10
C GLY A 417 6.55 -11.66 -17.39
N VAL A 418 5.39 -11.57 -18.07
CA VAL A 418 4.13 -11.05 -17.51
C VAL A 418 3.08 -12.15 -17.41
N PRO A 419 2.39 -12.31 -16.26
CA PRO A 419 1.36 -13.34 -16.08
C PRO A 419 0.02 -12.87 -16.66
N VAL A 420 -0.07 -12.79 -17.99
CA VAL A 420 -1.22 -12.20 -18.73
C VAL A 420 -2.57 -12.78 -18.31
N ARG A 421 -2.64 -14.09 -18.03
CA ARG A 421 -3.90 -14.72 -17.61
C ARG A 421 -4.30 -14.32 -16.20
N SER A 422 -3.34 -14.22 -15.28
CA SER A 422 -3.59 -13.69 -13.94
C SER A 422 -4.06 -12.24 -13.99
N VAL A 423 -3.47 -11.42 -14.87
CA VAL A 423 -3.92 -10.05 -15.14
C VAL A 423 -5.38 -10.03 -15.61
N LEU A 424 -5.75 -10.87 -16.57
CA LEU A 424 -7.15 -10.95 -17.06
C LEU A 424 -8.12 -11.38 -15.96
N VAL A 425 -7.77 -12.37 -15.14
CA VAL A 425 -8.62 -12.83 -14.03
C VAL A 425 -8.80 -11.73 -12.99
N THR A 426 -7.72 -11.05 -12.59
CA THR A 426 -7.83 -9.91 -11.65
C THR A 426 -8.63 -8.75 -12.26
N GLY A 427 -8.51 -8.51 -13.57
CA GLY A 427 -9.36 -7.54 -14.28
C GLY A 427 -10.84 -7.92 -14.28
N GLY A 428 -11.15 -9.22 -14.34
CA GLY A 428 -12.52 -9.72 -14.15
C GLY A 428 -13.03 -9.46 -12.74
N ILE A 429 -12.21 -9.65 -11.71
CA ILE A 429 -12.57 -9.35 -10.31
C ILE A 429 -12.78 -7.85 -10.11
N MET A 430 -12.01 -6.99 -10.78
CA MET A 430 -12.18 -5.54 -10.74
C MET A 430 -13.56 -5.06 -11.24
N MET A 431 -14.34 -5.90 -11.92
CA MET A 431 -15.74 -5.61 -12.26
C MET A 431 -16.63 -5.40 -11.01
N VAL A 432 -16.19 -5.80 -9.81
CA VAL A 432 -16.84 -5.38 -8.55
C VAL A 432 -16.95 -3.84 -8.47
N GLY A 433 -16.05 -3.10 -9.14
CA GLY A 433 -16.13 -1.64 -9.26
C GLY A 433 -17.42 -1.12 -9.89
N TYR A 434 -18.17 -1.91 -10.69
CA TYR A 434 -19.47 -1.50 -11.22
C TYR A 434 -20.52 -1.24 -10.13
N MET A 435 -20.28 -1.70 -8.89
CA MET A 435 -21.09 -1.29 -7.73
C MET A 435 -21.13 0.23 -7.55
N GLY A 436 -20.07 0.95 -7.95
CA GLY A 436 -19.97 2.40 -7.94
C GLY A 436 -20.95 3.15 -8.84
N ARG A 437 -21.77 2.46 -9.64
CA ARG A 437 -22.91 3.03 -10.37
C ARG A 437 -24.11 3.30 -9.45
N SER A 438 -24.22 2.58 -8.33
CA SER A 438 -25.38 2.61 -7.44
C SER A 438 -25.15 3.48 -6.19
N GLY A 439 -26.23 4.05 -5.63
CA GLY A 439 -26.16 4.86 -4.40
C GLY A 439 -25.81 6.32 -4.63
N SER A 440 -25.58 7.06 -3.53
CA SER A 440 -25.16 8.45 -3.57
C SER A 440 -23.69 8.59 -4.01
N PRO A 441 -23.28 9.75 -4.57
CA PRO A 441 -21.90 9.98 -4.98
C PRO A 441 -20.92 9.70 -3.83
N GLY A 442 -19.97 8.80 -4.05
CA GLY A 442 -18.95 8.45 -3.06
C GLY A 442 -19.35 7.42 -2.00
N ALA A 443 -20.64 7.09 -1.81
CA ALA A 443 -21.02 6.11 -0.77
C ALA A 443 -20.43 4.71 -1.00
N ARG A 444 -20.49 4.21 -2.24
CA ARG A 444 -19.89 2.92 -2.60
C ARG A 444 -18.37 2.94 -2.59
N LEU A 445 -17.80 4.10 -2.88
CA LEU A 445 -16.37 4.30 -2.76
C LEU A 445 -15.95 4.16 -1.29
N ASP A 446 -16.70 4.73 -0.36
CA ASP A 446 -16.40 4.65 1.07
C ASP A 446 -16.53 3.23 1.62
N GLU A 447 -17.54 2.48 1.17
CA GLU A 447 -17.70 1.07 1.53
C GLU A 447 -16.51 0.22 1.05
N LEU A 448 -16.03 0.43 -0.18
CA LEU A 448 -14.88 -0.27 -0.75
C LEU A 448 -13.57 0.13 -0.07
N ALA A 449 -13.37 1.43 0.18
CA ALA A 449 -12.22 1.96 0.92
C ALA A 449 -12.16 1.38 2.33
N ASN A 450 -13.31 1.27 3.02
CA ASN A 450 -13.40 0.68 4.34
C ASN A 450 -13.04 -0.82 4.32
N ASN A 451 -13.60 -1.60 3.39
CA ASN A 451 -13.27 -3.02 3.22
C ASN A 451 -11.78 -3.21 2.89
N CYS A 452 -11.22 -2.36 2.01
CA CYS A 452 -9.80 -2.36 1.71
C CYS A 452 -8.95 -2.11 2.96
N THR A 453 -9.33 -1.12 3.77
CA THR A 453 -8.62 -0.74 5.00
C THR A 453 -8.58 -1.90 6.00
N VAL A 454 -9.72 -2.56 6.23
CA VAL A 454 -9.84 -3.73 7.12
C VAL A 454 -9.00 -4.89 6.59
N SER A 455 -9.07 -5.14 5.28
CA SER A 455 -8.29 -6.19 4.64
C SER A 455 -6.78 -5.96 4.83
N CYS A 456 -6.32 -4.73 4.63
CA CYS A 456 -4.94 -4.34 4.86
C CYS A 456 -4.54 -4.43 6.34
N LEU A 457 -5.43 -4.10 7.29
CA LEU A 457 -5.16 -4.28 8.73
C LEU A 457 -4.88 -5.74 9.09
N VAL A 458 -5.68 -6.68 8.57
CA VAL A 458 -5.47 -8.12 8.78
C VAL A 458 -4.11 -8.54 8.21
N VAL A 459 -3.79 -8.10 7.00
CA VAL A 459 -2.50 -8.39 6.36
C VAL A 459 -1.33 -7.81 7.16
N TYR A 460 -1.41 -6.54 7.56
CA TYR A 460 -0.34 -5.85 8.29
C TYR A 460 -0.11 -6.45 9.68
N ALA A 461 -1.19 -6.80 10.39
CA ALA A 461 -1.09 -7.57 11.64
C ALA A 461 -0.40 -8.92 11.41
N THR A 462 -0.75 -9.62 10.32
CA THR A 462 -0.14 -10.89 9.94
C THR A 462 1.35 -10.73 9.59
N ILE A 463 1.75 -9.67 8.90
CA ILE A 463 3.15 -9.37 8.58
C ILE A 463 3.95 -9.12 9.85
N CYS A 464 3.43 -8.32 10.79
CA CYS A 464 4.09 -8.08 12.07
C CYS A 464 4.22 -9.37 12.89
N ALA A 465 3.18 -10.20 12.96
CA ALA A 465 3.24 -11.51 13.61
C ALA A 465 4.29 -12.41 12.95
N THR A 466 4.29 -12.47 11.61
CA THR A 466 5.28 -13.22 10.82
C THR A 466 6.70 -12.77 11.15
N TYR A 467 6.92 -11.47 11.29
CA TYR A 467 8.22 -10.92 11.64
C TYR A 467 8.69 -11.35 13.03
N LEU A 468 7.80 -11.42 14.03
CA LEU A 468 8.16 -11.89 15.38
C LEU A 468 8.62 -13.35 15.34
N TYR A 469 7.94 -14.20 14.57
CA TYR A 469 8.37 -15.59 14.38
C TYR A 469 9.67 -15.69 13.57
N PHE A 470 9.80 -14.90 12.51
CA PHE A 470 11.04 -14.80 11.73
C PHE A 470 12.23 -14.38 12.61
N PHE A 471 12.03 -13.37 13.46
CA PHE A 471 13.05 -12.89 14.40
C PHE A 471 13.49 -14.00 15.35
N LYS A 472 12.53 -14.74 15.93
CA LYS A 472 12.83 -15.93 16.74
C LYS A 472 13.52 -17.03 15.93
N SER A 473 13.07 -17.32 14.71
CA SER A 473 13.70 -18.33 13.84
C SER A 473 15.14 -17.99 13.48
N LEU A 474 15.48 -16.70 13.32
CA LEU A 474 16.86 -16.26 13.15
C LEU A 474 17.71 -16.49 14.41
N GLU A 475 17.16 -16.19 15.59
CA GLU A 475 17.84 -16.45 16.88
C GLU A 475 18.06 -17.95 17.11
N ASP A 476 17.03 -18.76 16.87
CA ASP A 476 17.12 -20.23 17.00
C ASP A 476 18.13 -20.81 15.99
N ALA A 477 18.14 -20.32 14.74
CA ALA A 477 19.12 -20.74 13.74
C ALA A 477 20.55 -20.35 14.12
N LYS A 478 20.74 -19.17 14.72
CA LYS A 478 22.05 -18.73 15.24
C LYS A 478 22.57 -19.63 16.36
N LEU A 479 21.69 -20.11 17.24
CA LEU A 479 22.06 -20.90 18.43
C LEU A 479 22.26 -22.39 18.14
N TYR A 480 21.44 -22.97 17.26
CA TYR A 480 21.33 -24.43 17.12
C TYR A 480 21.74 -24.98 15.76
N ALA A 481 21.90 -24.15 14.72
CA ALA A 481 22.27 -24.67 13.41
C ALA A 481 23.78 -24.90 13.31
N ASN A 482 24.19 -26.13 12.98
CA ASN A 482 25.54 -26.45 12.50
C ASN A 482 25.73 -25.90 11.08
N THR A 483 25.63 -24.59 10.92
CA THR A 483 25.76 -23.90 9.65
C THR A 483 27.19 -23.45 9.40
N SER A 484 27.59 -23.43 8.12
CA SER A 484 28.86 -22.84 7.70
C SER A 484 28.99 -21.38 8.19
N GLU A 485 30.21 -20.88 8.42
CA GLU A 485 30.44 -19.50 8.89
C GLU A 485 29.72 -18.46 8.02
N SER A 486 29.66 -18.70 6.70
CA SER A 486 28.93 -17.86 5.76
C SER A 486 27.41 -17.84 6.04
N GLN A 487 26.78 -18.98 6.29
CA GLN A 487 25.35 -19.05 6.60
C GLN A 487 25.05 -18.47 8.00
N ALA A 488 25.92 -18.70 8.97
CA ALA A 488 25.82 -18.08 10.29
C ALA A 488 25.86 -16.54 10.20
N ALA A 489 26.67 -15.98 9.30
CA ALA A 489 26.70 -14.54 9.03
C ALA A 489 25.40 -13.99 8.43
N SER A 490 24.58 -14.83 7.79
CA SER A 490 23.28 -14.46 7.25
C SER A 490 22.18 -14.44 8.31
N TYR A 491 22.32 -15.26 9.36
CA TYR A 491 21.36 -15.36 10.44
C TYR A 491 21.65 -14.39 11.58
N ASP A 492 22.90 -13.99 11.74
CA ASP A 492 23.29 -13.02 12.74
C ASP A 492 22.99 -11.58 12.30
N ARG A 493 21.96 -10.97 12.90
CA ARG A 493 21.55 -9.59 12.63
C ARG A 493 22.61 -8.55 12.98
N ASP A 494 23.53 -8.88 13.88
CA ASP A 494 24.62 -7.99 14.28
C ASP A 494 25.83 -8.09 13.36
N ASN A 495 25.84 -9.06 12.43
CA ASN A 495 26.90 -9.21 11.47
C ASN A 495 26.92 -8.05 10.46
N GLN A 496 28.12 -7.66 10.03
CA GLN A 496 28.31 -6.65 9.00
C GLN A 496 27.72 -7.07 7.65
N LEU A 497 27.74 -8.38 7.35
CA LEU A 497 27.18 -8.96 6.13
C LEU A 497 25.65 -9.07 6.15
N TYR A 498 25.00 -8.78 7.30
CA TYR A 498 23.55 -8.80 7.39
C TYR A 498 22.92 -7.69 6.52
N PRO A 499 22.06 -8.05 5.56
CA PRO A 499 21.41 -7.17 4.60
C PRO A 499 20.89 -5.83 5.12
N TYR A 500 19.95 -5.92 6.06
CA TYR A 500 19.21 -4.77 6.52
C TYR A 500 18.67 -5.04 7.91
N LYS A 501 19.36 -4.49 8.90
CA LYS A 501 18.83 -4.38 10.26
C LYS A 501 17.95 -3.15 10.36
N SER A 502 16.66 -3.32 10.69
CA SER A 502 15.83 -2.20 11.11
C SER A 502 15.97 -1.94 12.62
N HIS A 503 15.81 -0.69 13.05
CA HIS A 503 16.03 -0.29 14.45
C HIS A 503 14.80 -0.59 15.31
N GLY A 504 14.99 -1.11 16.54
CA GLY A 504 13.91 -1.35 17.51
C GLY A 504 13.04 -2.60 17.23
N GLN A 505 13.65 -3.65 16.67
CA GLN A 505 12.96 -4.69 15.92
C GLN A 505 12.56 -5.96 16.69
N TRP A 506 11.84 -5.75 17.77
CA TRP A 506 10.73 -6.64 18.15
C TRP A 506 9.60 -5.75 18.67
N LEU A 507 9.97 -4.68 19.37
CA LEU A 507 9.07 -3.63 19.85
C LEU A 507 8.28 -2.98 18.70
N LYS A 508 8.92 -2.67 17.56
CA LYS A 508 8.22 -2.13 16.38
C LYS A 508 7.19 -3.10 15.81
N ALA A 509 7.53 -4.39 15.75
CA ALA A 509 6.62 -5.42 15.28
C ALA A 509 5.43 -5.56 16.24
N CYS A 510 5.67 -5.57 17.56
CA CYS A 510 4.61 -5.59 18.57
C CYS A 510 3.73 -4.33 18.49
N TYR A 511 4.32 -3.15 18.37
CA TYR A 511 3.60 -1.88 18.22
C TYR A 511 2.69 -1.90 17.00
N GLY A 512 3.23 -2.24 15.82
CA GLY A 512 2.45 -2.36 14.59
C GLY A 512 1.33 -3.40 14.70
N MET A 513 1.63 -4.57 15.27
CA MET A 513 0.64 -5.65 15.45
C MET A 513 -0.49 -5.23 16.38
N VAL A 514 -0.19 -4.73 17.59
CA VAL A 514 -1.19 -4.33 18.59
C VAL A 514 -2.05 -3.20 18.04
N THR A 515 -1.45 -2.17 17.44
CA THR A 515 -2.21 -1.07 16.85
C THR A 515 -3.09 -1.54 15.70
N CYS A 516 -2.60 -2.41 14.81
CA CYS A 516 -3.43 -2.96 13.73
C CYS A 516 -4.61 -3.79 14.27
N VAL A 517 -4.40 -4.61 15.30
CA VAL A 517 -5.47 -5.41 15.93
C VAL A 517 -6.50 -4.51 16.62
N VAL A 518 -6.05 -3.50 17.36
CA VAL A 518 -6.94 -2.54 18.04
C VAL A 518 -7.75 -1.74 17.01
N LEU A 519 -7.11 -1.26 15.93
CA LEU A 519 -7.80 -0.59 14.83
C LEU A 519 -8.81 -1.53 14.14
N LEU A 520 -8.45 -2.79 13.93
CA LEU A 520 -9.33 -3.79 13.31
C LEU A 520 -10.61 -4.00 14.13
N LEU A 521 -10.49 -4.12 15.45
CA LEU A 521 -11.64 -4.36 16.33
C LEU A 521 -12.60 -3.16 16.36
N PHE A 522 -12.05 -1.94 16.43
CA PHE A 522 -12.84 -0.71 16.59
C PHE A 522 -13.06 0.04 15.27
N ASN A 523 -12.72 -0.52 14.11
CA ASN A 523 -12.92 0.17 12.83
C ASN A 523 -14.41 0.50 12.57
N GLY A 524 -15.32 -0.41 12.94
CA GLY A 524 -16.75 -0.26 12.70
C GLY A 524 -17.53 0.57 13.73
N VAL A 525 -16.86 1.38 14.57
CA VAL A 525 -17.52 2.19 15.61
C VAL A 525 -18.66 3.04 15.06
N ALA A 526 -18.52 3.61 13.86
CA ALA A 526 -19.59 4.39 13.23
C ALA A 526 -20.90 3.60 13.06
N ALA A 527 -20.82 2.31 12.70
CA ALA A 527 -22.00 1.46 12.51
C ALA A 527 -22.75 1.17 13.82
N PHE A 528 -22.06 1.18 14.96
CA PHE A 528 -22.66 0.99 16.29
C PHE A 528 -23.26 2.27 16.88
N VAL A 529 -22.77 3.44 16.44
CA VAL A 529 -23.23 4.74 16.94
C VAL A 529 -24.46 5.23 16.18
N GLU A 530 -24.68 4.75 14.95
CA GLU A 530 -25.88 5.02 14.15
C GLU A 530 -27.13 4.29 14.68
N THR A 531 -28.25 5.02 14.74
CA THR A 531 -29.58 4.48 15.09
C THR A 531 -30.59 4.77 13.96
N PRO A 532 -31.27 3.76 13.38
CA PRO A 532 -31.07 2.31 13.52
C PRO A 532 -29.68 1.80 13.09
N PHE A 533 -29.32 0.62 13.57
CA PHE A 533 -28.04 -0.04 13.29
C PHE A 533 -27.83 -0.23 11.77
N ASN A 534 -26.73 0.32 11.26
CA ASN A 534 -26.42 0.26 9.84
C ASN A 534 -25.69 -1.05 9.48
N ILE A 535 -26.47 -2.05 9.06
CA ILE A 535 -25.96 -3.38 8.68
C ILE A 535 -24.94 -3.28 7.54
N ARG A 536 -25.14 -2.37 6.58
CA ARG A 536 -24.23 -2.22 5.43
C ARG A 536 -22.85 -1.72 5.85
N ARG A 537 -22.80 -0.65 6.65
CA ARG A 537 -21.54 -0.13 7.20
C ARG A 537 -20.86 -1.18 8.08
N PHE A 538 -21.61 -1.90 8.91
CA PHE A 538 -21.08 -3.00 9.71
C PHE A 538 -20.45 -4.12 8.86
N VAL A 539 -21.18 -4.60 7.84
CA VAL A 539 -20.65 -5.64 6.95
C VAL A 539 -19.42 -5.14 6.21
N SER A 540 -19.44 -3.92 5.65
CA SER A 540 -18.26 -3.34 4.98
C SER A 540 -17.03 -3.22 5.91
N ALA A 541 -17.26 -2.97 7.20
CA ALA A 541 -16.21 -2.78 8.20
C ALA A 541 -15.64 -4.08 8.77
N TYR A 542 -16.36 -5.21 8.65
CA TYR A 542 -15.96 -6.45 9.31
C TYR A 542 -15.91 -7.68 8.40
N ILE A 543 -16.40 -7.62 7.15
CA ILE A 543 -16.49 -8.79 6.24
C ILE A 543 -15.14 -9.46 5.99
N SER A 544 -14.03 -8.73 6.00
CA SER A 544 -12.70 -9.29 5.73
C SER A 544 -12.23 -10.25 6.82
N ILE A 545 -12.70 -10.11 8.06
CA ILE A 545 -12.34 -10.97 9.20
C ILE A 545 -12.90 -12.40 9.03
N PRO A 546 -14.23 -12.62 8.90
CA PRO A 546 -14.76 -13.94 8.66
C PRO A 546 -14.28 -14.51 7.33
N VAL A 547 -14.09 -13.69 6.28
CA VAL A 547 -13.51 -14.17 5.01
C VAL A 547 -12.09 -14.72 5.22
N PHE A 548 -11.24 -14.01 5.96
CA PHE A 548 -9.89 -14.48 6.30
C PHE A 548 -9.93 -15.81 7.06
N LEU A 549 -10.78 -15.92 8.09
CA LEU A 549 -10.95 -17.16 8.86
C LEU A 549 -11.50 -18.30 8.00
N LEU A 550 -12.51 -18.03 7.17
CA LEU A 550 -13.10 -19.02 6.26
C LEU A 550 -12.09 -19.51 5.22
N LEU A 551 -11.20 -18.66 4.72
CA LEU A 551 -10.12 -19.07 3.81
C LEU A 551 -9.11 -19.99 4.50
N ILE A 552 -8.76 -19.73 5.76
CA ILE A 552 -7.90 -20.61 6.56
C ILE A 552 -8.60 -21.95 6.82
N LEU A 553 -9.87 -21.92 7.24
CA LEU A 553 -10.68 -23.10 7.49
C LEU A 553 -10.83 -23.94 6.21
N GLY A 554 -11.14 -23.31 5.08
CA GLY A 554 -11.26 -23.97 3.78
C GLY A 554 -9.95 -24.61 3.31
N TYR A 555 -8.81 -23.97 3.59
CA TYR A 555 -7.50 -24.55 3.32
C TYR A 555 -7.25 -25.80 4.18
N ASN A 556 -7.50 -25.71 5.48
CA ASN A 556 -7.29 -26.82 6.41
C ASN A 556 -8.23 -27.99 6.11
N LEU A 557 -9.51 -27.72 5.81
CA LEU A 557 -10.48 -28.74 5.40
C LEU A 557 -10.06 -29.44 4.10
N ARG A 558 -9.57 -28.69 3.10
CA ARG A 558 -9.11 -29.28 1.83
C ARG A 558 -7.86 -30.15 2.03
N LYS A 559 -6.94 -29.76 2.91
CA LYS A 559 -5.67 -30.45 3.09
C LYS A 559 -5.75 -31.63 4.08
N HIS A 560 -6.39 -31.42 5.22
CA HIS A 560 -6.43 -32.36 6.35
C HIS A 560 -7.80 -33.02 6.55
N GLY A 561 -8.79 -32.70 5.71
CA GLY A 561 -10.16 -33.19 5.89
C GLY A 561 -10.78 -32.72 7.21
N THR A 562 -11.58 -33.57 7.84
CA THR A 562 -12.23 -33.32 9.14
C THR A 562 -11.34 -33.69 10.34
N ASN A 563 -10.07 -34.03 10.12
CA ASN A 563 -9.15 -34.41 11.20
C ASN A 563 -8.61 -33.16 11.91
N PHE A 564 -9.40 -32.62 12.84
CA PHE A 564 -9.06 -31.39 13.58
C PHE A 564 -7.77 -31.48 14.40
N SER A 565 -7.29 -32.68 14.73
CA SER A 565 -6.01 -32.89 15.44
C SER A 565 -4.80 -32.48 14.61
N GLU A 566 -4.90 -32.51 13.27
CA GLU A 566 -3.80 -32.15 12.36
C GLU A 566 -3.82 -30.67 11.96
N TRP A 567 -4.79 -29.89 12.44
CA TRP A 567 -4.95 -28.47 12.09
C TRP A 567 -3.93 -27.55 12.80
N GLY A 568 -2.81 -28.11 13.25
CA GLY A 568 -1.71 -27.36 13.82
C GLY A 568 -1.06 -26.39 12.81
N PRO A 569 -0.22 -25.47 13.29
CA PRO A 569 0.52 -24.56 12.43
C PRO A 569 1.53 -25.34 11.57
N ASP A 570 1.14 -25.68 10.34
CA ASP A 570 2.03 -26.18 9.28
C ASP A 570 2.93 -25.04 8.80
N LYS A 571 3.97 -24.74 9.59
CA LYS A 571 5.01 -23.76 9.29
C LYS A 571 6.31 -24.50 8.98
N SER A 572 7.02 -24.05 7.96
CA SER A 572 8.32 -24.64 7.61
C SER A 572 9.47 -24.04 8.42
N GLY A 573 9.34 -22.78 8.86
CA GLY A 573 10.46 -22.04 9.45
C GLY A 573 11.65 -21.88 8.49
N ASP A 574 11.40 -22.06 7.19
CA ASP A 574 12.46 -22.21 6.19
C ASP A 574 13.15 -20.88 5.86
N LEU A 575 14.42 -20.80 6.24
CA LEU A 575 15.35 -19.70 5.97
C LEU A 575 16.18 -19.95 4.69
N SER A 576 15.70 -20.76 3.75
CA SER A 576 16.33 -20.94 2.44
C SER A 576 16.30 -19.66 1.60
N ASN A 577 17.31 -19.51 0.72
CA ASN A 577 17.50 -18.39 -0.21
C ASN A 577 17.78 -17.04 0.47
N THR A 578 18.47 -17.04 1.62
CA THR A 578 18.98 -15.82 2.25
C THR A 578 20.13 -15.23 1.43
N VAL A 579 20.10 -13.92 1.23
CA VAL A 579 21.13 -13.16 0.53
C VAL A 579 22.02 -12.45 1.55
N GLN A 580 23.31 -12.32 1.24
CA GLN A 580 24.26 -11.55 2.04
C GLN A 580 24.63 -10.25 1.33
N ALA A 581 24.99 -9.22 2.10
CA ALA A 581 25.50 -7.98 1.52
C ALA A 581 26.84 -8.25 0.78
N SER A 582 26.90 -7.86 -0.49
CA SER A 582 28.07 -8.04 -1.37
C SER A 582 29.25 -7.12 -1.04
N ASN A 583 29.00 -6.00 -0.34
CA ASN A 583 29.98 -4.95 -0.04
C ASN A 583 30.04 -4.60 1.45
N THR A 584 31.25 -4.33 1.94
CA THR A 584 31.50 -3.86 3.32
C THR A 584 31.06 -2.41 3.55
N LYS A 585 31.11 -1.57 2.50
CA LYS A 585 30.75 -0.15 2.57
C LYS A 585 29.24 0.05 2.32
N ARG A 586 28.53 0.48 3.36
CA ARG A 586 27.05 0.57 3.38
C ARG A 586 26.51 1.83 2.68
N LYS A 587 25.77 1.74 1.58
CA LYS A 587 25.05 2.88 0.97
C LYS A 587 24.07 3.53 1.97
N GLY A 588 24.05 4.86 2.00
CA GLY A 588 23.20 5.67 2.88
C GLY A 588 23.61 5.73 4.37
N ARG A 589 24.76 5.16 4.76
CA ARG A 589 25.38 5.43 6.07
C ARG A 589 26.39 6.57 5.90
N LEU A 590 26.29 7.60 6.74
CA LEU A 590 27.26 8.68 6.75
C LEU A 590 28.50 8.19 7.50
N GLU A 591 29.57 7.94 6.77
CA GLU A 591 30.89 7.64 7.33
C GLU A 591 31.83 8.74 6.83
N PHE A 592 32.23 9.61 7.76
CA PHE A 592 33.16 10.69 7.46
C PHE A 592 34.56 10.09 7.26
N PRO A 593 35.26 10.42 6.16
CA PRO A 593 36.65 9.98 5.95
C PRO A 593 37.63 10.53 7.00
N ASP A 594 37.39 11.75 7.51
CA ASP A 594 38.28 12.41 8.47
C ASP A 594 37.55 12.82 9.76
N ASP A 595 38.29 13.15 10.82
CA ASP A 595 37.76 13.84 11.99
C ASP A 595 37.71 15.37 11.75
N GLY A 596 36.56 15.99 12.03
CA GLY A 596 36.37 17.45 11.95
C GLY A 596 35.61 17.94 10.70
N ILE A 597 35.64 19.26 10.45
CA ILE A 597 34.93 19.88 9.31
C ILE A 597 35.92 20.02 8.14
N THR A 598 36.17 18.92 7.43
CA THR A 598 36.99 18.93 6.21
C THR A 598 36.11 19.09 4.95
N ARG A 599 36.71 19.57 3.85
CA ARG A 599 36.02 19.68 2.55
C ARG A 599 35.50 18.32 2.08
N GLU A 600 36.24 17.26 2.38
CA GLU A 600 35.90 15.89 2.02
C GLU A 600 34.73 15.36 2.85
N ASN A 601 34.70 15.66 4.16
CA ASN A 601 33.55 15.40 5.03
C ASN A 601 32.30 16.16 4.58
N TRP A 602 32.44 17.44 4.21
CA TRP A 602 31.32 18.21 3.67
C TRP A 602 30.80 17.64 2.35
N SER A 603 31.70 17.24 1.45
CA SER A 603 31.31 16.60 0.19
C SER A 603 30.62 15.25 0.42
N THR A 604 31.05 14.49 1.43
CA THR A 604 30.47 13.21 1.83
C THR A 604 29.10 13.42 2.47
N PHE A 605 28.93 14.46 3.28
CA PHE A 605 27.65 14.87 3.86
C PHE A 605 26.66 15.32 2.78
N VAL A 606 27.08 16.16 1.84
CA VAL A 606 26.25 16.60 0.71
C VAL A 606 25.89 15.42 -0.18
N ARG A 607 26.84 14.51 -0.46
CA ARG A 607 26.56 13.28 -1.22
C ARG A 607 25.59 12.37 -0.47
N TRP A 608 25.72 12.25 0.86
CA TRP A 608 24.81 11.49 1.69
C TRP A 608 23.40 12.10 1.70
N ILE A 609 23.28 13.42 1.85
CA ILE A 609 22.00 14.12 1.71
C ILE A 609 21.42 13.87 0.30
N TRP A 610 22.23 14.02 -0.74
CA TRP A 610 21.82 13.82 -2.13
C TRP A 610 21.35 12.38 -2.40
N GLU A 611 22.06 11.38 -1.87
CA GLU A 611 21.66 9.99 -1.94
C GLU A 611 20.36 9.74 -1.18
N TRP A 612 20.08 10.47 -0.10
CA TRP A 612 18.83 10.36 0.65
C TRP A 612 17.66 11.09 -0.03
N THR A 613 17.91 12.23 -0.67
CA THR A 613 16.91 13.01 -1.40
C THR A 613 16.56 12.40 -2.76
N LYS A 614 17.51 11.76 -3.45
CA LYS A 614 17.29 10.96 -4.67
C LYS A 614 16.52 9.67 -4.37
#